data_AF-A0A967KBI8-F1
#
_entry.id   AF-A0A967KBI8-F1
#
_cell.length_a   1.000
_cell.length_b   1.000
_cell.length_c   1.000
_cell.angle_alpha   90.00
_cell.angle_beta   90.00
_cell.angle_gamma   90.00
#
_symmetry.space_group_name_H-M   'P 1'
#
loop_
_entity.id
_entity.type
_entity.pdbx_description
1 polymer ?
#
loop_
_entity_poly.entity_id
_entity_poly.type
_entity_poly.pdbx_seq_one_letter_code
_entity_poly.pdbx_strand_id
1 'polypeptide(L)'
;ALAIGNALTLYDLPAVLQEPPPDQKSETGAKQMTLKEMEKNYILETMEACDWNHEMASKQLAIGRTTLWRKLREYKIGNDSERKG
;
A
#
# COMPACT_ATOMS: atom_id res chain seq x y z
N ALA A 1 34.24 -15.56 -41.11
CA ALA A 1 32.85 -15.77 -41.54
C ALA A 1 31.96 -14.81 -40.75
N LEU A 2 31.06 -14.10 -41.42
CA LEU A 2 30.35 -12.90 -40.96
C LEU A 2 29.27 -13.21 -39.91
N ALA A 3 29.22 -12.44 -38.83
CA ALA A 3 27.99 -12.25 -38.06
C ALA A 3 27.14 -11.22 -38.83
N ILE A 4 26.04 -11.68 -39.44
CA ILE A 4 25.14 -10.85 -40.23
C ILE A 4 23.99 -10.42 -39.32
N GLY A 5 23.87 -9.11 -39.09
CA GLY A 5 22.61 -8.48 -38.63
C GLY A 5 22.59 -8.08 -37.15
N ASN A 6 22.79 -6.79 -36.89
CA ASN A 6 22.62 -6.13 -35.60
C ASN A 6 21.12 -5.89 -35.26
N ALA A 7 20.26 -6.86 -35.57
CA ALA A 7 18.81 -6.73 -35.40
C ALA A 7 18.25 -7.98 -34.72
N LEU A 8 18.13 -7.91 -33.39
CA LEU A 8 17.39 -8.91 -32.62
C LEU A 8 15.92 -8.82 -33.01
N THR A 9 15.36 -9.89 -33.57
CA THR A 9 13.93 -9.98 -33.86
C THR A 9 13.22 -10.63 -32.67
N LEU A 10 11.90 -10.41 -32.52
CA LEU A 10 11.13 -11.02 -31.42
C LEU A 10 11.28 -12.55 -31.35
N TYR A 11 11.59 -13.18 -32.49
CA TYR A 11 11.82 -14.63 -32.62
C TYR A 11 13.15 -15.12 -32.01
N ASP A 12 14.07 -14.22 -31.71
CA ASP A 12 15.37 -14.52 -31.09
C ASP A 12 15.27 -14.63 -29.57
N LEU A 13 14.18 -14.12 -28.98
CA LEU A 13 13.91 -14.25 -27.55
C LEU A 13 13.34 -15.64 -27.24
N PRO A 14 13.77 -16.31 -26.15
CA PRO A 14 13.15 -17.55 -25.71
C PRO A 14 11.66 -17.35 -25.43
N ALA A 15 10.83 -18.37 -25.69
CA ALA A 15 9.37 -18.30 -25.59
C ALA A 15 8.83 -17.68 -24.29
N VAL A 16 9.54 -17.89 -23.18
CA VAL A 16 9.29 -17.29 -21.85
C VAL A 16 9.25 -15.75 -21.86
N LEU A 17 9.96 -15.10 -22.78
CA LEU A 17 9.99 -13.63 -22.93
C LEU A 17 9.12 -13.14 -24.10
N GLN A 18 8.65 -14.03 -24.98
CA GLN A 18 7.78 -13.68 -26.10
C GLN A 18 6.33 -13.50 -25.66
N GLU A 19 5.91 -14.26 -24.66
CA GLU A 19 4.58 -14.15 -24.09
C GLU A 19 4.64 -13.24 -22.85
N PRO A 20 3.89 -12.12 -22.82
CA PRO A 20 3.67 -11.45 -21.55
C PRO A 20 2.94 -12.47 -20.66
N PRO A 21 3.42 -12.76 -19.44
CA PRO A 21 2.75 -13.68 -18.55
C PRO A 21 1.28 -13.23 -18.38
N PRO A 22 0.31 -14.16 -18.53
CA PRO A 22 -1.09 -13.83 -18.32
C PRO A 22 -1.23 -13.38 -16.88
N ASP A 23 -1.75 -12.16 -16.70
CA ASP A 23 -1.91 -11.51 -15.39
C ASP A 23 -0.63 -11.08 -14.67
N GLN A 24 0.32 -10.45 -15.36
CA GLN A 24 1.02 -9.34 -14.72
C GLN A 24 0.12 -8.09 -14.66
N LYS A 25 -1.01 -8.20 -13.93
CA LYS A 25 -1.43 -7.07 -13.11
C LYS A 25 -0.27 -6.88 -12.16
N SER A 26 0.44 -5.80 -12.32
CA SER A 26 1.55 -5.37 -11.50
C SER A 26 1.24 -5.51 -10.00
N GLU A 27 1.52 -6.68 -9.42
CA GLU A 27 1.60 -6.89 -7.97
C GLU A 27 2.87 -6.26 -7.36
N THR A 28 3.63 -5.52 -8.17
CA THR A 28 4.62 -4.52 -7.72
C THR A 28 4.09 -3.10 -7.81
N GLY A 29 2.79 -2.91 -8.02
CA GLY A 29 2.14 -1.65 -7.75
C GLY A 29 1.96 -1.55 -6.25
N ALA A 30 2.89 -0.89 -5.55
CA ALA A 30 2.46 -0.10 -4.40
C ALA A 30 1.28 0.71 -4.93
N LYS A 31 0.05 0.25 -4.62
CA LYS A 31 -1.20 0.92 -4.97
C LYS A 31 -0.90 2.38 -4.67
N GLN A 32 -0.94 3.26 -5.68
CA GLN A 32 -0.55 4.66 -5.49
C GLN A 32 -1.55 5.25 -4.50
N MET A 33 -1.27 5.03 -3.21
CA MET A 33 -2.09 5.41 -2.10
C MET A 33 -1.84 6.88 -1.97
N THR A 34 -2.92 7.63 -1.91
CA THR A 34 -2.83 9.03 -1.56
C THR A 34 -2.16 9.18 -0.19
N LEU A 35 -1.52 10.33 0.06
CA LEU A 35 -0.99 10.61 1.41
C LEU A 35 -2.07 10.42 2.50
N LYS A 36 -3.33 10.68 2.15
CA LYS A 36 -4.49 10.48 3.01
C LYS A 36 -4.71 9.01 3.38
N GLU A 37 -4.59 8.10 2.41
CA GLU A 37 -4.72 6.66 2.66
C GLU A 37 -3.55 6.09 3.45
N MET A 38 -2.31 6.52 3.14
CA MET A 38 -1.15 6.15 3.94
C MET A 38 -1.28 6.62 5.39
N GLU A 39 -1.70 7.88 5.59
CA GLU A 39 -1.93 8.42 6.93
C GLU A 39 -3.02 7.63 7.67
N LYS A 40 -4.14 7.31 7.00
CA LYS A 40 -5.22 6.51 7.58
C LYS A 40 -4.72 5.14 8.05
N ASN A 41 -3.98 4.43 7.20
CA ASN A 41 -3.45 3.10 7.53
C ASN A 41 -2.47 3.17 8.69
N TYR A 42 -1.57 4.15 8.67
CA TYR A 42 -0.58 4.32 9.75
C TYR A 42 -1.23 4.63 11.10
N ILE A 43 -2.28 5.45 11.12
CA ILE A 43 -3.06 5.74 12.35
C ILE A 43 -3.75 4.47 12.84
N LEU A 44 -4.32 3.66 11.94
CA LEU A 44 -4.97 2.39 12.30
C LEU A 44 -3.98 1.41 12.91
N GLU A 45 -2.85 1.15 12.23
CA GLU A 45 -1.81 0.24 12.71
C GLU A 45 -1.27 0.68 14.07
N THR A 46 -1.07 1.98 14.27
CA THR A 46 -0.62 2.52 15.56
C THR A 46 -1.67 2.35 16.66
N MET A 47 -2.95 2.53 16.34
CA MET A 47 -4.04 2.30 17.28
C MET A 47 -4.14 0.83 17.69
N GLU A 48 -4.02 -0.10 16.74
CA GLU A 48 -4.01 -1.54 17.02
C GLU A 48 -2.79 -1.93 17.86
N ALA A 49 -1.59 -1.44 17.52
CA ALA A 49 -0.37 -1.69 18.29
C ALA A 49 -0.40 -1.11 19.71
N CYS A 50 -1.24 -0.10 19.96
CA CYS A 50 -1.43 0.52 21.27
C CYS A 50 -2.70 0.03 21.99
N ASP A 51 -3.35 -1.06 21.56
CA ASP A 51 -4.59 -1.57 22.15
C ASP A 51 -5.69 -0.50 22.25
N TRP A 52 -5.83 0.33 21.21
CA TRP A 52 -6.76 1.48 21.17
C TRP A 52 -6.52 2.53 22.27
N ASN A 53 -5.34 2.53 22.90
CA ASN A 53 -4.94 3.56 23.84
C ASN A 53 -4.56 4.85 23.10
N HIS A 54 -5.53 5.76 23.01
CA HIS A 54 -5.42 7.04 22.33
C HIS A 54 -4.27 7.91 22.88
N GLU A 55 -3.94 7.78 24.16
CA GLU A 55 -2.83 8.54 24.75
C GLU A 55 -1.48 8.01 24.23
N MET A 56 -1.30 6.70 24.21
CA MET A 56 -0.09 6.07 23.67
C MET A 56 0.03 6.27 22.16
N ALA A 57 -1.06 6.08 21.42
CA ALA A 57 -1.10 6.29 19.97
C ALA A 57 -0.76 7.74 19.60
N SER A 58 -1.26 8.73 20.35
CA SER A 58 -0.93 10.15 20.12
C SER A 58 0.56 10.45 20.33
N LYS A 59 1.19 9.84 21.35
CA LYS A 59 2.63 9.95 21.62
C LYS A 59 3.44 9.29 20.51
N GLN A 60 3.04 8.10 20.06
CA GLN A 60 3.71 7.33 19.02
C GLN A 60 3.64 8.03 17.64
N LEU A 61 2.48 8.61 17.31
CA LEU A 61 2.28 9.40 16.08
C LEU A 61 2.89 10.81 16.17
N ALA A 62 3.38 11.22 17.34
CA ALA A 62 3.86 12.57 17.63
C ALA A 62 2.85 13.68 17.26
N ILE A 63 1.56 13.42 17.47
CA ILE A 63 0.47 14.38 17.22
C ILE A 63 -0.31 14.66 18.51
N GLY A 64 -0.91 15.85 18.60
CA GLY A 64 -1.81 16.17 19.71
C GLY A 64 -3.05 15.28 19.75
N ARG A 65 -3.57 14.97 20.95
CA ARG A 65 -4.80 14.17 21.14
C ARG A 65 -5.99 14.70 20.36
N THR A 66 -6.15 16.02 20.32
CA THR A 66 -7.22 16.71 19.56
C THR A 66 -7.08 16.50 18.05
N THR A 67 -5.84 16.48 17.53
CA THR A 67 -5.55 16.19 16.13
C THR A 67 -5.82 14.73 15.80
N LEU A 68 -5.42 13.79 16.67
CA LEU A 68 -5.72 12.37 16.51
C LEU A 68 -7.24 12.15 16.46
N TRP A 69 -8.00 12.73 17.39
CA TRP A 69 -9.45 12.59 17.43
C TRP A 69 -10.13 13.14 16.17
N ARG A 70 -9.68 14.31 15.68
CA ARG A 70 -10.16 14.89 14.42
C ARG A 70 -9.90 13.95 13.25
N LYS A 71 -8.70 13.37 13.16
CA LYS A 71 -8.32 12.43 12.10
C LYS A 71 -9.14 11.14 12.17
N LEU A 72 -9.28 10.53 13.34
CA LEU A 72 -10.11 9.33 13.53
C LEU A 72 -11.55 9.56 13.06
N ARG A 73 -12.13 10.71 13.41
CA ARG A 73 -13.48 11.09 13.01
C ARG A 73 -13.60 11.38 11.51
N GLU A 74 -12.61 12.04 10.92
CA GLU A 74 -12.53 12.26 9.46
C GLU A 74 -12.45 10.94 8.69
N TYR A 75 -11.69 9.98 9.21
CA TYR A 75 -11.50 8.66 8.64
C TYR A 75 -12.57 7.63 9.02
N LYS A 76 -13.51 8.01 9.90
CA LYS A 76 -14.54 7.14 10.49
C LYS A 76 -13.96 5.87 11.13
N ILE A 77 -12.73 5.95 11.65
CA ILE A 77 -12.07 4.87 12.38
C ILE A 77 -12.70 4.81 13.78
N GLY A 78 -13.25 3.66 14.17
CA GLY A 78 -13.89 3.46 15.49
C GLY A 78 -15.43 3.54 15.50
N ASN A 79 -16.10 3.68 14.34
CA ASN A 79 -17.56 3.56 14.24
C ASN A 79 -18.05 2.19 13.72
N ASP A 80 -17.15 1.22 13.57
CA ASP A 80 -17.45 -0.12 13.01
C ASP A 80 -17.42 -1.23 14.08
N SER A 81 -17.56 -0.88 15.36
CA SER A 81 -17.61 -1.85 16.48
C SER A 81 -18.90 -2.70 16.50
N GLU A 82 -19.66 -2.79 15.40
CA GLU A 82 -20.87 -3.63 15.29
C GLU A 82 -20.79 -4.70 14.17
N ARG A 83 -19.62 -4.95 13.57
CA ARG A 83 -19.49 -5.87 12.40
C ARG A 83 -18.46 -6.99 12.54
N LYS A 84 -18.05 -7.37 13.76
CA LYS A 84 -17.36 -8.65 14.00
C LYS A 84 -17.75 -9.26 15.36
N GLY A 85 -18.56 -10.32 15.32
CA GLY A 85 -18.74 -11.29 16.42
C GLY A 85 -20.17 -11.45 16.86
#